data_AF-A0A1T1B7D7-F1
#
_entry.id   AF-A0A1T1B7D7-F1
#
_cell.length_a   1.000
_cell.length_b   1.000
_cell.length_c   1.000
_cell.angle_alpha   90.00
_cell.angle_beta   90.00
_cell.angle_gamma   90.00
#
_symmetry.space_group_name_H-M   'P 1'
#
loop_
_entity.id
_entity.type
_entity.pdbx_description
1 polymer ?
#
loop_
_entity_poly.entity_id
_entity_poly.type
_entity_poly.pdbx_seq_one_letter_code
_entity_poly.pdbx_strand_id
1 'polypeptide(L)'
;MHVPAPDLITPLPGIVSVHATADGAVDVWRRDPVTGEGRVQRTRQRGWIYARNVDELLHLGSRLTVAPGPAPMHAAFHAQDLAPDGPVDPRAYRYLLSGPSPRQLEGEIQRGAVTARSLKARPALGDLNGYLRVGYAEQYLITTGQTYHQGLTFDQPVRLQFDLETTALSPDEGRLFLIAVRDNRGLDTLLEARRPVQEPEIIEAFLALVQERDPDVIENHFIHGFDLPFLAARARRHGIPFRLGRSGDGVPWTVDDGSRVPMWVCPGREILDTLDAVRRLNLPSSGLKAAARHFGIAPEGRVYLEGAEIVSTYRDHPARVRQYARQDVQEVDDLARIVLAPSFALARLTPRPYHRLTRAGPAKGVLEPMLIRAYVEAGRPFPASERGHLEPHRGGHVQLHAEGVLRHVVKADVASMYPSIIRAEGIGPLQDELGVFHRIVSDLRMLANPAVAAGVIRHLMLRLSGTLPHGRRAVSIMKG
;
A
#
# COMPACT_ATOMS: atom_id res chain seq x y z
N MET A 1 34.46 -4.77 24.26
CA MET A 1 33.32 -4.09 24.91
C MET A 1 32.08 -4.41 24.10
N HIS A 2 31.18 -5.22 24.65
CA HIS A 2 29.91 -5.56 24.03
C HIS A 2 29.04 -4.30 24.01
N VAL A 3 28.91 -3.69 22.84
CA VAL A 3 27.81 -2.74 22.58
C VAL A 3 26.54 -3.59 22.59
N PRO A 4 25.52 -3.28 23.41
CA PRO A 4 24.25 -3.98 23.29
C PRO A 4 23.72 -3.72 21.88
N ALA A 5 23.39 -4.79 21.15
CA ALA A 5 22.58 -4.65 19.95
C ALA A 5 21.36 -3.82 20.33
N PRO A 6 20.93 -2.83 19.51
CA PRO A 6 19.65 -2.18 19.76
C PRO A 6 18.63 -3.29 19.92
N ASP A 7 17.91 -3.30 21.05
CA ASP A 7 16.91 -4.32 21.36
C ASP A 7 16.14 -4.60 20.06
N LEU A 8 16.34 -5.79 19.49
CA LEU A 8 15.56 -6.25 18.34
C LEU A 8 14.14 -6.36 18.89
N ILE A 9 13.39 -5.25 18.79
CA ILE A 9 11.99 -5.19 19.16
C ILE A 9 11.35 -6.34 18.41
N THR A 10 10.97 -7.38 19.15
CA THR A 10 10.25 -8.50 18.55
C THR A 10 9.05 -7.88 17.84
N PRO A 11 8.90 -8.06 16.52
CA PRO A 11 7.85 -7.37 15.77
C PRO A 11 6.51 -7.64 16.42
N LEU A 12 5.88 -6.59 16.96
CA LEU A 12 4.57 -6.74 17.55
C LEU A 12 3.58 -7.06 16.42
N PRO A 13 2.74 -8.10 16.57
CA PRO A 13 1.76 -8.42 15.55
C PRO A 13 0.64 -7.38 15.50
N GLY A 14 -0.28 -7.57 14.56
CA GLY A 14 -1.58 -6.92 14.65
C GLY A 14 -1.68 -5.54 14.02
N ILE A 15 -0.66 -5.00 13.33
CA ILE A 15 -0.76 -3.69 12.68
C ILE A 15 -1.95 -3.66 11.71
N VAL A 16 -2.82 -2.68 11.87
CA VAL A 16 -3.96 -2.43 10.97
C VAL A 16 -3.86 -1.08 10.27
N SER A 17 -3.15 -0.11 10.83
CA SER A 17 -2.82 1.15 10.16
C SER A 17 -1.55 1.79 10.75
N VAL A 18 -0.80 2.51 9.92
CA VAL A 18 0.36 3.31 10.30
C VAL A 18 0.20 4.70 9.70
N HIS A 19 0.12 5.72 10.54
CA HIS A 19 0.15 7.12 10.12
C HIS A 19 1.47 7.74 10.55
N ALA A 20 2.33 8.05 9.57
CA ALA A 20 3.61 8.71 9.81
C ALA A 20 3.65 10.06 9.11
N THR A 21 4.06 11.09 9.84
CA THR A 21 4.05 12.47 9.38
C THR A 21 5.44 12.97 8.99
N ALA A 22 5.49 14.08 8.28
CA ALA A 22 6.75 14.69 7.85
C ALA A 22 7.59 15.22 9.03
N ASP A 23 6.98 15.60 10.16
CA ASP A 23 7.71 15.98 11.38
C ASP A 23 8.18 14.76 12.21
N GLY A 24 7.96 13.55 11.69
CA GLY A 24 8.45 12.31 12.26
C GLY A 24 7.56 11.76 13.37
N ALA A 25 6.35 12.27 13.59
CA ALA A 25 5.38 11.61 14.46
C ALA A 25 4.87 10.33 13.78
N VAL A 26 4.70 9.25 14.54
CA VAL A 26 4.16 7.99 14.04
C VAL A 26 3.14 7.45 15.01
N ASP A 27 1.92 7.25 14.52
CA ASP A 27 0.87 6.52 15.20
C ASP A 27 0.68 5.15 14.53
N VAL A 28 0.70 4.08 15.34
CA VAL A 28 0.53 2.70 14.89
C VAL A 28 -0.67 2.10 15.58
N TRP A 29 -1.70 1.77 14.80
CA TRP A 29 -2.89 1.09 15.28
C TRP A 29 -2.74 -0.41 15.11
N ARG A 30 -3.11 -1.14 16.17
CA ARG A 30 -3.00 -2.58 16.25
C ARG A 30 -4.31 -3.18 16.73
N ARG A 31 -4.54 -4.43 16.31
CA ARG A 31 -5.45 -5.35 16.98
C ARG A 31 -4.71 -6.50 17.59
N ASP A 32 -5.07 -6.87 18.80
CA ASP A 32 -4.61 -8.11 19.40
C ASP A 32 -5.13 -9.31 18.58
N PRO A 33 -4.27 -10.22 18.08
CA PRO A 33 -4.70 -11.36 17.27
C PRO A 33 -5.59 -12.38 17.99
N VAL A 34 -5.64 -12.37 19.32
CA VAL A 34 -6.44 -13.28 20.13
C VAL A 34 -7.72 -12.60 20.59
N THR A 35 -7.63 -11.42 21.18
CA THR A 35 -8.80 -10.74 21.78
C THR A 35 -9.52 -9.80 20.80
N GLY A 36 -8.85 -9.36 19.73
CA GLY A 36 -9.37 -8.35 18.80
C GLY A 36 -9.35 -6.91 19.34
N GLU A 37 -8.87 -6.71 20.58
CA GLU A 37 -8.76 -5.39 21.22
C GLU A 37 -7.88 -4.44 20.42
N GLY A 38 -8.35 -3.21 20.24
CA GLY A 38 -7.61 -2.15 19.56
C GLY A 38 -6.60 -1.47 20.49
N ARG A 39 -5.39 -1.19 20.00
CA ARG A 39 -4.36 -0.41 20.70
C ARG A 39 -3.70 0.58 19.76
N VAL A 40 -3.35 1.76 20.27
CA VAL A 40 -2.54 2.74 19.55
C VAL A 40 -1.20 2.90 20.24
N GLN A 41 -0.13 2.81 19.46
CA GLN A 41 1.23 3.12 19.88
C GLN A 41 1.67 4.41 19.20
N ARG A 42 2.05 5.41 19.99
CA ARG A 42 2.60 6.67 19.48
C ARG A 42 4.10 6.68 19.68
N THR A 43 4.83 7.05 18.64
CA THR A 43 6.29 7.13 18.67
C THR A 43 6.79 8.22 17.71
N ARG A 44 8.10 8.40 17.63
CA ARG A 44 8.73 9.26 16.64
C ARG A 44 9.78 8.50 15.83
N GLN A 45 9.96 8.93 14.60
CA GLN A 45 11.00 8.45 13.71
C GLN A 45 11.91 9.59 13.26
N ARG A 46 13.19 9.26 13.10
CA ARG A 46 14.12 10.05 12.28
C ARG A 46 13.71 9.90 10.82
N GLY A 47 13.99 10.93 10.02
CA GLY A 47 13.91 10.79 8.57
C GLY A 47 15.13 10.02 8.07
N TRP A 48 14.96 9.18 7.05
CA TRP A 48 16.10 8.57 6.36
C TRP A 48 15.89 8.51 4.84
N ILE A 49 16.99 8.67 4.10
CA ILE A 49 17.02 8.65 2.62
C ILE A 49 18.34 8.03 2.16
N TYR A 50 18.28 7.14 1.18
CA TYR A 50 19.46 6.64 0.48
C TYR A 50 20.00 7.71 -0.48
N ALA A 51 21.31 7.93 -0.48
CA ALA A 51 21.97 8.91 -1.34
C ALA A 51 23.24 8.35 -1.98
N ARG A 52 23.58 8.83 -3.18
CA ARG A 52 24.84 8.47 -3.87
C ARG A 52 26.06 9.12 -3.23
N ASN A 53 25.92 10.36 -2.77
CA ASN A 53 26.95 11.15 -2.13
C ASN A 53 26.35 12.00 -0.98
N VAL A 54 27.19 12.81 -0.34
CA VAL A 54 26.81 13.68 0.79
C VAL A 54 26.93 15.17 0.44
N ASP A 55 27.16 15.50 -0.84
CA ASP A 55 27.57 16.84 -1.27
C ASP A 55 26.52 17.90 -0.89
N GLU A 56 25.24 17.58 -1.07
CA GLU A 56 24.13 18.48 -0.70
C GLU A 56 23.88 18.61 0.81
N LEU A 57 24.69 17.98 1.67
CA LEU A 57 24.63 18.16 3.13
C LEU A 57 25.92 18.76 3.71
N LEU A 58 26.97 18.97 2.92
CA LEU A 58 28.24 19.50 3.42
C LEU A 58 28.12 20.91 4.01
N HIS A 59 27.10 21.69 3.61
CA HIS A 59 26.82 23.01 4.19
C HIS A 59 26.44 22.97 5.68
N LEU A 60 26.10 21.79 6.21
CA LEU A 60 25.79 21.62 7.63
C LEU A 60 27.03 21.68 8.53
N GLY A 61 28.23 21.54 7.97
CA GLY A 61 29.49 21.59 8.73
C GLY A 61 29.48 20.63 9.91
N SER A 62 29.74 21.14 11.11
CA SER A 62 29.79 20.35 12.35
C SER A 62 28.46 19.68 12.75
N ARG A 63 27.33 20.07 12.12
CA ARG A 63 26.02 19.45 12.37
C ARG A 63 25.82 18.14 11.60
N LEU A 64 26.67 17.85 10.61
CA LEU A 64 26.70 16.60 9.87
C LEU A 64 27.82 15.71 10.39
N THR A 65 27.47 14.49 10.77
CA THR A 65 28.45 13.43 11.05
C THR A 65 28.49 12.45 9.88
N VAL A 66 29.68 12.03 9.47
CA VAL A 66 29.87 11.01 8.42
C VAL A 66 30.73 9.89 9.00
N ALA A 67 30.16 8.69 9.11
CA ALA A 67 30.84 7.53 9.69
C ALA A 67 30.19 6.23 9.20
N PRO A 68 30.85 5.06 9.29
CA PRO A 68 30.26 3.81 8.80
C PRO A 68 29.22 3.17 9.73
N GLY A 69 29.18 3.60 10.99
CA GLY A 69 28.22 3.12 11.99
C GLY A 69 26.88 3.88 11.95
N PRO A 70 25.86 3.41 12.68
CA PRO A 70 24.58 4.10 12.77
C PRO A 70 24.71 5.48 13.43
N ALA A 71 23.68 6.33 13.26
CA ALA A 71 23.66 7.67 13.80
C ALA A 71 23.91 7.70 15.32
N PRO A 72 24.94 8.43 15.80
CA PRO A 72 25.14 8.66 17.23
C PRO A 72 23.91 9.32 17.86
N MET A 73 23.63 9.03 19.13
CA MET A 73 22.44 9.58 19.82
C MET A 73 22.35 11.11 19.78
N HIS A 74 23.49 11.81 19.77
CA HIS A 74 23.57 13.27 19.74
C HIS A 74 23.62 13.86 18.32
N ALA A 75 23.70 13.02 17.28
CA ALA A 75 23.83 13.51 15.91
C ALA A 75 22.50 14.07 15.40
N ALA A 76 22.51 15.37 15.09
CA ALA A 76 21.38 16.01 14.42
C ALA A 76 21.20 15.43 13.01
N PHE A 77 22.26 15.50 12.19
CA PHE A 77 22.32 14.87 10.88
C PHE A 77 23.48 13.88 10.81
N HIS A 78 23.23 12.77 10.13
CA HIS A 78 24.19 11.70 10.02
C HIS A 78 24.12 11.07 8.63
N ALA A 79 25.26 10.93 7.97
CA ALA A 79 25.41 10.12 6.77
C ALA A 79 26.18 8.86 7.14
N GLN A 80 25.47 7.73 7.15
CA GLN A 80 26.12 6.45 7.33
C GLN A 80 26.79 6.06 6.01
N ASP A 81 28.12 5.91 6.02
CA ASP A 81 28.86 5.37 4.88
C ASP A 81 28.77 3.85 4.87
N LEU A 82 28.00 3.28 3.93
CA LEU A 82 27.71 1.85 3.89
C LEU A 82 28.82 1.02 3.22
N ALA A 83 29.87 1.67 2.72
CA ALA A 83 31.02 1.02 2.11
C ALA A 83 32.31 1.83 2.33
N PRO A 84 32.76 2.03 3.58
CA PRO A 84 33.92 2.86 3.90
C PRO A 84 35.21 2.36 3.23
N ASP A 85 35.40 1.05 3.19
CA ASP A 85 36.64 0.40 2.78
C ASP A 85 36.64 -0.05 1.30
N GLY A 86 35.57 0.21 0.56
CA GLY A 86 35.34 -0.41 -0.75
C GLY A 86 34.87 0.56 -1.82
N PRO A 87 35.33 0.40 -3.07
CA PRO A 87 34.69 1.08 -4.20
C PRO A 87 33.25 0.57 -4.34
N VAL A 88 32.35 1.46 -4.73
CA VAL A 88 30.96 1.15 -5.05
C VAL A 88 30.70 1.69 -6.46
N ASP A 89 29.81 1.06 -7.24
CA ASP A 89 29.31 1.64 -8.48
C ASP A 89 28.90 3.12 -8.22
N PRO A 90 29.42 4.10 -8.99
CA PRO A 90 29.10 5.52 -8.79
C PRO A 90 27.61 5.86 -8.82
N ARG A 91 26.79 4.98 -9.38
CA ARG A 91 25.33 5.14 -9.44
C ARG A 91 24.63 4.58 -8.21
N ALA A 92 25.23 3.63 -7.50
CA ALA A 92 24.64 3.03 -6.31
C ALA A 92 24.50 4.04 -5.17
N TYR A 93 23.54 3.78 -4.29
CA TYR A 93 23.26 4.63 -3.15
C TYR A 93 24.15 4.21 -1.97
N ARG A 94 25.34 4.80 -1.89
CA ARG A 94 26.36 4.49 -0.88
C ARG A 94 26.01 4.94 0.52
N TYR A 95 25.29 6.04 0.68
CA TYR A 95 25.03 6.65 1.99
C TYR A 95 23.59 6.45 2.42
N LEU A 96 23.39 6.14 3.69
CA LEU A 96 22.09 6.25 4.35
C LEU A 96 22.08 7.55 5.17
N LEU A 97 21.42 8.57 4.63
CA LEU A 97 21.27 9.85 5.30
C LEU A 97 20.18 9.77 6.35
N SER A 98 20.39 10.40 7.50
CA SER A 98 19.35 10.55 8.52
C SER A 98 19.34 11.95 9.13
N GLY A 99 18.15 12.42 9.49
CA GLY A 99 17.94 13.69 10.18
C GLY A 99 16.87 13.58 11.27
N PRO A 100 16.64 14.63 12.06
CA PRO A 100 15.77 14.54 13.23
C PRO A 100 14.31 14.23 12.87
N SER A 101 13.87 14.61 11.67
CA SER A 101 12.59 14.21 11.07
C SER A 101 12.72 14.13 9.55
N PRO A 102 11.79 13.44 8.85
CA PRO A 102 11.76 13.43 7.38
C PRO A 102 11.81 14.83 6.78
N ARG A 103 10.93 15.75 7.21
CA ARG A 103 10.86 17.13 6.71
C ARG A 103 12.17 17.90 6.89
N GLN A 104 12.83 17.74 8.04
CA GLN A 104 14.08 18.45 8.30
C GLN A 104 15.21 17.90 7.42
N LEU A 105 15.30 16.58 7.25
CA LEU A 105 16.28 15.97 6.34
C LEU A 105 16.04 16.42 4.89
N GLU A 106 14.81 16.28 4.41
CA GLU A 106 14.43 16.70 3.05
C GLU A 106 14.71 18.19 2.81
N GLY A 107 14.37 19.04 3.78
CA GLY A 107 14.59 20.48 3.70
C GLY A 107 16.07 20.89 3.66
N GLU A 108 16.95 20.19 4.38
CA GLU A 108 18.39 20.43 4.30
C GLU A 108 18.99 19.95 2.97
N ILE A 109 18.57 18.79 2.46
CA ILE A 109 18.97 18.30 1.13
C ILE A 109 18.57 19.31 0.05
N GLN A 110 17.31 19.76 0.05
CA GLN A 110 16.82 20.75 -0.92
C GLN A 110 17.54 22.09 -0.81
N ARG A 111 17.96 22.49 0.40
CA ARG A 111 18.73 23.71 0.62
C ARG A 111 20.15 23.58 0.06
N GLY A 112 20.86 22.51 0.41
CA GLY A 112 22.23 22.30 -0.06
C GLY A 112 22.31 22.05 -1.58
N ALA A 113 21.28 21.44 -2.16
CA ALA A 113 21.17 21.24 -3.61
C ALA A 113 21.26 22.54 -4.42
N VAL A 114 20.76 23.67 -3.89
CA VAL A 114 20.84 24.97 -4.56
C VAL A 114 22.30 25.36 -4.81
N THR A 115 23.14 25.25 -3.78
CA THR A 115 24.55 25.60 -3.87
C THR A 115 25.35 24.52 -4.61
N ALA A 116 25.21 23.25 -4.19
CA ALA A 116 26.00 22.14 -4.73
C ALA A 116 25.74 21.89 -6.23
N ARG A 117 24.53 22.19 -6.73
CA ARG A 117 24.16 22.02 -8.15
C ARG A 117 23.98 23.35 -8.90
N SER A 118 24.32 24.48 -8.28
CA SER A 118 24.16 25.82 -8.86
C SER A 118 22.75 26.11 -9.41
N LEU A 119 21.72 25.72 -8.65
CA LEU A 119 20.32 25.92 -9.04
C LEU A 119 19.85 27.33 -8.67
N LYS A 120 18.91 27.87 -9.45
CA LYS A 120 18.33 29.21 -9.19
C LYS A 120 17.31 29.25 -8.06
N ALA A 121 16.70 28.10 -7.74
CA ALA A 121 15.65 27.97 -6.73
C ALA A 121 15.74 26.61 -6.05
N ARG A 122 15.08 26.47 -4.89
CA ARG A 122 14.98 25.19 -4.18
C ARG A 122 14.19 24.19 -5.03
N PRO A 123 14.76 23.04 -5.39
CA PRO A 123 14.09 22.03 -6.18
C PRO A 123 13.09 21.23 -5.33
N ALA A 124 12.09 20.61 -5.97
CA ALA A 124 11.38 19.52 -5.29
C ALA A 124 12.35 18.35 -5.13
N LEU A 125 12.28 17.64 -4.01
CA LEU A 125 13.19 16.51 -3.76
C LEU A 125 13.05 15.41 -4.83
N GLY A 126 11.84 15.24 -5.40
CA GLY A 126 11.60 14.27 -6.48
C GLY A 126 12.34 14.59 -7.78
N ASP A 127 12.75 15.84 -7.99
CA ASP A 127 13.50 16.28 -9.17
C ASP A 127 15.00 16.04 -9.02
N LEU A 128 15.46 15.70 -7.81
CA LEU A 128 16.87 15.46 -7.51
C LEU A 128 17.23 14.01 -7.79
N ASN A 129 18.00 13.80 -8.87
CA ASN A 129 18.70 12.54 -9.10
C ASN A 129 19.69 12.24 -7.96
N GLY A 130 19.92 10.96 -7.69
CA GLY A 130 20.91 10.50 -6.70
C GLY A 130 20.33 10.20 -5.32
N TYR A 131 19.02 10.33 -5.16
CA TYR A 131 18.30 9.94 -3.94
C TYR A 131 17.34 8.78 -4.20
N LEU A 132 17.20 7.89 -3.24
CA LEU A 132 16.17 6.85 -3.18
C LEU A 132 15.37 7.07 -1.91
N ARG A 133 14.08 7.37 -2.09
CA ARG A 133 13.15 7.70 -1.02
C ARG A 133 11.97 6.74 -1.01
N VAL A 134 11.46 6.51 0.19
CA VAL A 134 10.20 5.81 0.44
C VAL A 134 9.31 6.70 1.30
N GLY A 135 7.99 6.46 1.29
CA GLY A 135 7.04 7.23 2.07
C GLY A 135 7.28 7.08 3.57
N TYR A 136 6.80 8.03 4.38
CA TYR A 136 7.12 8.07 5.81
C TYR A 136 6.67 6.83 6.59
N ALA A 137 5.51 6.25 6.24
CA ALA A 137 5.07 5.00 6.85
C ALA A 137 5.95 3.81 6.43
N GLU A 138 6.45 3.81 5.19
CA GLU A 138 7.39 2.80 4.69
C GLU A 138 8.74 2.93 5.40
N GLN A 139 9.21 4.16 5.65
CA GLN A 139 10.40 4.42 6.47
C GLN A 139 10.27 3.77 7.85
N TYR A 140 9.13 3.97 8.53
CA TYR A 140 8.84 3.34 9.82
C TYR A 140 8.86 1.81 9.74
N LEU A 141 8.11 1.24 8.78
CA LEU A 141 7.96 -0.21 8.61
C LEU A 141 9.31 -0.89 8.32
N ILE A 142 10.12 -0.28 7.45
CA ILE A 142 11.44 -0.77 7.09
C ILE A 142 12.38 -0.71 8.29
N THR A 143 12.50 0.44 8.96
CA THR A 143 13.44 0.61 10.09
C THR A 143 13.09 -0.25 11.29
N THR A 144 11.80 -0.50 11.52
CA THR A 144 11.35 -1.35 12.64
C THR A 144 11.23 -2.84 12.28
N GLY A 145 11.45 -3.19 11.01
CA GLY A 145 11.27 -4.56 10.52
C GLY A 145 9.81 -5.05 10.57
N GLN A 146 8.85 -4.14 10.63
CA GLN A 146 7.43 -4.46 10.79
C GLN A 146 6.67 -4.43 9.47
N THR A 147 5.56 -5.16 9.42
CA THR A 147 4.61 -5.17 8.32
C THR A 147 3.19 -5.21 8.86
N TYR A 148 2.22 -4.99 7.99
CA TYR A 148 0.80 -5.03 8.34
C TYR A 148 0.35 -6.47 8.66
N HIS A 149 -0.70 -6.60 9.46
CA HIS A 149 -1.54 -7.79 9.61
C HIS A 149 -0.83 -9.08 10.05
N GLN A 150 0.37 -8.97 10.63
CA GLN A 150 1.05 -10.10 11.24
C GLN A 150 0.15 -10.72 12.32
N GLY A 151 -0.05 -12.04 12.27
CA GLY A 151 -0.96 -12.75 13.17
C GLY A 151 -2.46 -12.57 12.90
N LEU A 152 -2.87 -11.64 12.03
CA LEU A 152 -4.29 -11.39 11.76
C LEU A 152 -4.83 -12.24 10.60
N THR A 153 -6.11 -12.61 10.67
CA THR A 153 -6.92 -13.05 9.52
C THR A 153 -7.64 -11.86 8.89
N PHE A 154 -8.20 -12.05 7.70
CA PHE A 154 -8.89 -10.99 6.94
C PHE A 154 -10.11 -10.39 7.68
N ASP A 155 -10.71 -11.15 8.58
CA ASP A 155 -11.91 -10.73 9.32
C ASP A 155 -11.63 -10.08 10.67
N GLN A 156 -10.37 -10.08 11.12
CA GLN A 156 -10.01 -9.48 12.40
C GLN A 156 -9.92 -7.96 12.39
N PRO A 157 -9.40 -7.29 11.34
CA PRO A 157 -9.62 -5.85 11.18
C PRO A 157 -11.11 -5.55 11.07
N VAL A 158 -11.54 -4.42 11.65
CA VAL A 158 -12.91 -3.94 11.46
C VAL A 158 -12.99 -3.31 10.09
N ARG A 159 -13.82 -3.89 9.24
CA ARG A 159 -14.07 -3.43 7.87
C ARG A 159 -15.47 -2.86 7.80
N LEU A 160 -15.58 -1.62 7.33
CA LEU A 160 -16.84 -0.92 7.12
C LEU A 160 -17.00 -0.61 5.64
N GLN A 161 -18.13 -1.03 5.09
CA GLN A 161 -18.57 -0.68 3.75
C GLN A 161 -19.66 0.37 3.82
N PHE A 162 -19.63 1.32 2.90
CA PHE A 162 -20.74 2.25 2.72
C PHE A 162 -20.94 2.56 1.25
N ASP A 163 -22.19 2.85 0.87
CA ASP A 163 -22.57 3.22 -0.48
C ASP A 163 -23.56 4.40 -0.46
N LEU A 164 -23.49 5.25 -1.48
CA LEU A 164 -24.24 6.50 -1.54
C LEU A 164 -25.31 6.45 -2.64
N GLU A 165 -26.55 6.82 -2.29
CA GLU A 165 -27.53 7.18 -3.31
C GLU A 165 -27.70 8.70 -3.40
N THR A 166 -27.62 9.18 -4.64
CA THR A 166 -27.54 10.61 -4.96
C THR A 166 -28.56 10.99 -6.03
N THR A 167 -29.02 12.23 -6.01
CA THR A 167 -29.99 12.69 -7.02
C THR A 167 -29.36 13.01 -8.39
N ALA A 168 -28.04 13.10 -8.45
CA ALA A 168 -27.24 13.27 -9.67
C ALA A 168 -25.80 12.80 -9.40
N LEU A 169 -25.04 12.51 -10.44
CA LEU A 169 -23.66 12.00 -10.32
C LEU A 169 -22.63 13.08 -9.94
N SER A 170 -23.00 14.36 -10.03
CA SER A 170 -22.16 15.49 -9.62
C SER A 170 -22.61 16.04 -8.26
N PRO A 171 -21.70 16.30 -7.30
CA PRO A 171 -22.05 16.90 -6.02
C PRO A 171 -22.51 18.37 -6.14
N ASP A 172 -22.29 19.03 -7.28
CA ASP A 172 -22.75 20.40 -7.51
C ASP A 172 -24.25 20.45 -7.84
N GLU A 173 -24.69 19.51 -8.70
CA GLU A 173 -26.06 19.37 -9.18
C GLU A 173 -26.93 18.52 -8.24
N GLY A 174 -26.34 17.47 -7.67
CA GLY A 174 -27.01 16.48 -6.86
C GLY A 174 -26.93 16.71 -5.36
N ARG A 175 -27.66 15.90 -4.61
CA ARG A 175 -27.56 15.76 -3.15
C ARG A 175 -27.56 14.29 -2.75
N LEU A 176 -27.05 14.01 -1.56
CA LEU A 176 -27.23 12.72 -0.89
C LEU A 176 -28.67 12.60 -0.40
N PHE A 177 -29.25 11.41 -0.51
CA PHE A 177 -30.54 11.11 0.10
C PHE A 177 -30.57 9.76 0.84
N LEU A 178 -29.61 8.87 0.58
CA LEU A 178 -29.45 7.61 1.30
C LEU A 178 -27.95 7.29 1.44
N ILE A 179 -27.55 6.79 2.60
CA ILE A 179 -26.24 6.15 2.82
C ILE A 179 -26.52 4.76 3.39
N ALA A 180 -26.11 3.72 2.69
CA ALA A 180 -26.11 2.37 3.24
C ALA A 180 -24.78 2.11 3.94
N VAL A 181 -24.81 1.47 5.11
CA VAL A 181 -23.59 1.16 5.89
C VAL A 181 -23.68 -0.26 6.40
N ARG A 182 -22.62 -1.04 6.17
CA ARG A 182 -22.41 -2.37 6.73
C ARG A 182 -21.03 -2.46 7.38
N ASP A 183 -20.86 -3.31 8.38
CA ASP A 183 -19.54 -3.75 8.82
C ASP A 183 -19.48 -5.26 9.06
N ASN A 184 -18.26 -5.78 9.19
CA ASN A 184 -18.01 -7.19 9.47
C ASN A 184 -18.26 -7.58 10.95
N ARG A 185 -18.92 -6.72 11.73
CA ARG A 185 -19.35 -6.97 13.12
C ARG A 185 -20.87 -6.97 13.28
N GLY A 186 -21.61 -7.00 12.18
CA GLY A 186 -23.06 -7.14 12.16
C GLY A 186 -23.84 -5.83 12.07
N LEU A 187 -23.18 -4.69 11.86
CA LEU A 187 -23.90 -3.46 11.50
C LEU A 187 -24.51 -3.61 10.10
N ASP A 188 -25.79 -3.27 9.97
CA ASP A 188 -26.50 -3.08 8.71
C ASP A 188 -27.52 -1.97 8.93
N THR A 189 -27.24 -0.78 8.42
CA THR A 189 -28.08 0.40 8.64
C THR A 189 -28.16 1.30 7.42
N LEU A 190 -29.19 2.14 7.42
CA LEU A 190 -29.47 3.13 6.38
C LEU A 190 -29.65 4.51 7.03
N LEU A 191 -28.97 5.52 6.50
CA LEU A 191 -29.16 6.93 6.87
C LEU A 191 -29.91 7.63 5.74
N GLU A 192 -31.07 8.23 6.04
CA GLU A 192 -32.00 8.75 5.02
C GLU A 192 -32.30 10.25 5.16
N ALA A 193 -32.08 11.00 4.08
CA ALA A 193 -32.50 12.40 3.95
C ALA A 193 -33.67 12.50 2.97
N ARG A 194 -34.89 12.29 3.49
CA ARG A 194 -36.14 12.34 2.68
C ARG A 194 -36.33 13.71 2.03
N ARG A 195 -35.96 14.78 2.73
CA ARG A 195 -36.01 16.16 2.24
C ARG A 195 -34.60 16.75 2.10
N PRO A 196 -34.35 17.68 1.17
CA PRO A 196 -33.05 18.31 0.99
C PRO A 196 -32.46 18.93 2.28
N VAL A 197 -33.30 19.49 3.14
CA VAL A 197 -32.89 20.11 4.41
C VAL A 197 -32.23 19.12 5.40
N GLN A 198 -32.43 17.82 5.19
CA GLN A 198 -31.91 16.76 6.06
C GLN A 198 -30.57 16.19 5.58
N GLU A 199 -30.06 16.64 4.43
CA GLU A 199 -28.77 16.17 3.94
C GLU A 199 -27.60 16.42 4.92
N PRO A 200 -27.50 17.58 5.60
CA PRO A 200 -26.50 17.78 6.64
C PRO A 200 -26.57 16.72 7.75
N GLU A 201 -27.78 16.39 8.21
CA GLU A 201 -28.03 15.46 9.31
C GLU A 201 -27.49 14.06 8.98
N ILE A 202 -27.66 13.57 7.74
CA ILE A 202 -27.15 12.24 7.36
C ILE A 202 -25.63 12.23 7.17
N ILE A 203 -25.02 13.34 6.76
CA ILE A 203 -23.56 13.45 6.65
C ILE A 203 -22.95 13.42 8.06
N GLU A 204 -23.49 14.21 8.98
CA GLU A 204 -23.05 14.22 10.39
C GLU A 204 -23.27 12.86 11.05
N ALA A 205 -24.43 12.24 10.83
CA ALA A 205 -24.73 10.90 11.34
C ALA A 205 -23.77 9.85 10.78
N PHE A 206 -23.41 9.93 9.50
CA PHE A 206 -22.43 9.02 8.90
C PHE A 206 -21.04 9.20 9.53
N LEU A 207 -20.57 10.44 9.67
CA LEU A 207 -19.29 10.73 10.29
C LEU A 207 -19.28 10.24 11.75
N ALA A 208 -20.34 10.50 12.52
CA ALA A 208 -20.48 10.01 13.88
C ALA A 208 -20.47 8.47 13.96
N LEU A 209 -21.19 7.81 13.05
CA LEU A 209 -21.23 6.35 12.96
C LEU A 209 -19.85 5.77 12.66
N VAL A 210 -19.08 6.37 11.74
CA VAL A 210 -17.70 5.93 11.48
C VAL A 210 -16.82 6.07 12.73
N GLN A 211 -16.98 7.13 13.52
CA GLN A 211 -16.24 7.29 14.77
C GLN A 211 -16.69 6.28 15.84
N GLU A 212 -17.98 6.00 15.96
CA GLU A 212 -18.55 5.02 16.90
C GLU A 212 -18.08 3.59 16.59
N ARG A 213 -18.19 3.17 15.32
CA ARG A 213 -17.81 1.83 14.87
C ARG A 213 -16.31 1.61 14.81
N ASP A 214 -15.57 2.70 14.71
CA ASP A 214 -14.12 2.76 14.64
C ASP A 214 -13.48 1.71 13.69
N PRO A 215 -13.81 1.73 12.39
CA PRO A 215 -13.28 0.76 11.44
C PRO A 215 -11.79 0.97 11.15
N ASP A 216 -11.03 -0.11 11.00
CA ASP A 216 -9.65 -0.01 10.52
C ASP A 216 -9.58 0.15 9.02
N VAL A 217 -10.55 -0.43 8.32
CA VAL A 217 -10.68 -0.40 6.87
C VAL A 217 -12.02 0.22 6.50
N ILE A 218 -11.99 1.21 5.63
CA ILE A 218 -13.18 1.75 4.97
C ILE A 218 -13.08 1.38 3.49
N GLU A 219 -14.08 0.68 2.96
CA GLU A 219 -14.03 0.19 1.60
C GLU A 219 -15.36 0.31 0.86
N ASN A 220 -15.30 0.62 -0.44
CA ASN A 220 -16.46 0.52 -1.34
C ASN A 220 -15.98 0.10 -2.75
N HIS A 221 -16.88 0.10 -3.72
CA HIS A 221 -16.58 -0.11 -5.13
C HIS A 221 -16.63 1.21 -5.89
N PHE A 222 -15.45 1.75 -6.23
CA PHE A 222 -15.23 3.11 -6.76
C PHE A 222 -15.17 4.24 -5.71
N ILE A 223 -14.88 3.90 -4.45
CA ILE A 223 -14.82 4.83 -3.31
C ILE A 223 -13.93 6.06 -3.55
N HIS A 224 -12.81 5.88 -4.26
CA HIS A 224 -11.86 6.96 -4.50
C HIS A 224 -12.35 7.95 -5.57
N GLY A 225 -13.16 7.46 -6.51
CA GLY A 225 -13.60 8.23 -7.68
C GLY A 225 -15.00 8.82 -7.56
N PHE A 226 -15.83 8.30 -6.66
CA PHE A 226 -17.20 8.77 -6.48
C PHE A 226 -17.53 9.10 -5.02
N ASP A 227 -17.56 8.10 -4.13
CA ASP A 227 -18.18 8.25 -2.82
C ASP A 227 -17.51 9.32 -1.93
N LEU A 228 -16.19 9.21 -1.73
CA LEU A 228 -15.46 10.16 -0.90
C LEU A 228 -15.42 11.56 -1.52
N PRO A 229 -15.13 11.73 -2.84
CA PRO A 229 -15.26 13.03 -3.50
C PRO A 229 -16.65 13.67 -3.33
N PHE A 230 -17.72 12.90 -3.55
CA PHE A 230 -19.09 13.40 -3.46
C PHE A 230 -19.42 13.82 -2.02
N LEU A 231 -19.19 12.91 -1.06
CA LEU A 231 -19.48 13.16 0.35
C LEU A 231 -18.67 14.33 0.91
N ALA A 232 -17.36 14.43 0.58
CA ALA A 232 -16.53 15.55 1.01
C ALA A 232 -16.99 16.89 0.41
N ALA A 233 -17.40 16.91 -0.88
CA ALA A 233 -17.91 18.10 -1.52
C ALA A 233 -19.25 18.56 -0.90
N ARG A 234 -20.16 17.62 -0.60
CA ARG A 234 -21.43 17.93 0.08
C ARG A 234 -21.23 18.37 1.52
N ALA A 235 -20.33 17.72 2.28
CA ALA A 235 -19.96 18.15 3.63
C ALA A 235 -19.44 19.60 3.63
N ARG A 236 -18.54 19.93 2.69
CA ARG A 236 -18.03 21.29 2.51
C ARG A 236 -19.14 22.30 2.20
N ARG A 237 -20.10 21.95 1.33
CA ARG A 237 -21.24 22.82 0.98
C ARG A 237 -22.11 23.17 2.18
N HIS A 238 -22.20 22.26 3.15
CA HIS A 238 -22.98 22.44 4.38
C HIS A 238 -22.14 22.95 5.57
N GLY A 239 -20.85 23.26 5.37
CA GLY A 239 -19.97 23.72 6.44
C GLY A 239 -19.60 22.63 7.46
N ILE A 240 -19.78 21.35 7.10
CA ILE A 240 -19.47 20.20 7.97
C ILE A 240 -17.98 19.85 7.82
N PRO A 241 -17.18 19.84 8.89
CA PRO A 241 -15.81 19.36 8.85
C PRO A 241 -15.74 17.86 8.53
N PHE A 242 -15.21 17.51 7.36
CA PHE A 242 -15.13 16.12 6.90
C PHE A 242 -13.99 15.36 7.61
N ARG A 243 -14.25 14.88 8.83
CA ARG A 243 -13.27 14.21 9.70
C ARG A 243 -13.53 12.71 9.80
N LEU A 244 -12.83 11.92 8.99
CA LEU A 244 -12.89 10.45 9.01
C LEU A 244 -11.80 9.81 9.88
N GLY A 245 -10.65 10.46 10.02
CA GLY A 245 -9.45 9.87 10.63
C GLY A 245 -9.48 9.80 12.15
N ARG A 246 -8.53 9.03 12.69
CA ARG A 246 -8.32 8.79 14.13
C ARG A 246 -7.26 9.69 14.77
N SER A 247 -6.49 10.43 13.98
CA SER A 247 -5.39 11.27 14.48
C SER A 247 -5.32 12.61 13.76
N GLY A 248 -4.58 13.56 14.35
CA GLY A 248 -4.43 14.92 13.86
C GLY A 248 -5.77 15.66 13.82
N ASP A 249 -6.04 16.32 12.70
CA ASP A 249 -7.33 16.97 12.42
C ASP A 249 -8.41 15.99 11.92
N GLY A 250 -8.05 14.72 11.72
CA GLY A 250 -8.92 13.67 11.20
C GLY A 250 -9.32 13.85 9.73
N VAL A 251 -8.76 14.84 9.01
CA VAL A 251 -9.17 15.13 7.64
C VAL A 251 -8.45 14.16 6.69
N PRO A 252 -9.18 13.38 5.87
CA PRO A 252 -8.55 12.55 4.85
C PRO A 252 -8.04 13.44 3.71
N TRP A 253 -7.01 12.97 3.00
CA TRP A 253 -6.39 13.69 1.88
C TRP A 253 -6.23 12.77 0.67
N THR A 254 -5.92 13.36 -0.48
CA THR A 254 -5.64 12.60 -1.70
C THR A 254 -4.15 12.50 -1.97
N VAL A 255 -3.73 11.37 -2.52
CA VAL A 255 -2.38 11.10 -3.01
C VAL A 255 -2.47 10.83 -4.51
N ASP A 256 -1.67 11.57 -5.27
CA ASP A 256 -1.43 11.27 -6.67
C ASP A 256 -0.36 10.18 -6.78
N ASP A 257 -0.78 9.01 -7.26
CA ASP A 257 0.06 7.85 -7.51
C ASP A 257 0.31 7.60 -9.00
N GLY A 258 -0.02 8.59 -9.85
CA GLY A 258 0.05 8.50 -11.31
C GLY A 258 -1.12 7.75 -11.95
N SER A 259 -2.12 7.33 -11.16
CA SER A 259 -3.36 6.79 -11.69
C SER A 259 -4.35 7.90 -12.08
N ARG A 260 -5.37 7.55 -12.88
CA ARG A 260 -6.39 8.51 -13.33
C ARG A 260 -7.22 9.10 -12.17
N VAL A 261 -7.37 8.35 -11.07
CA VAL A 261 -8.22 8.71 -9.93
C VAL A 261 -7.35 8.78 -8.68
N PRO A 262 -7.15 9.96 -8.08
CA PRO A 262 -6.35 10.10 -6.88
C PRO A 262 -6.82 9.15 -5.77
N MET A 263 -5.86 8.60 -5.03
CA MET A 263 -6.16 7.71 -3.91
C MET A 263 -6.48 8.53 -2.67
N TRP A 264 -7.60 8.26 -2.03
CA TRP A 264 -7.90 8.84 -0.72
C TRP A 264 -7.17 8.07 0.37
N VAL A 265 -6.58 8.81 1.31
CA VAL A 265 -5.85 8.29 2.46
C VAL A 265 -6.38 8.96 3.73
N CYS A 266 -6.41 8.21 4.83
CA CYS A 266 -7.00 8.64 6.08
C CYS A 266 -6.02 8.38 7.24
N PRO A 267 -5.83 9.32 8.19
CA PRO A 267 -4.94 9.07 9.30
C PRO A 267 -5.56 8.01 10.24
N GLY A 268 -4.89 6.87 10.38
CA GLY A 268 -5.29 5.77 11.25
C GLY A 268 -6.36 4.82 10.71
N ARG A 269 -6.77 4.99 9.45
CA ARG A 269 -7.66 4.05 8.73
C ARG A 269 -7.10 3.79 7.34
N GLU A 270 -7.26 2.57 6.85
CA GLU A 270 -6.93 2.19 5.48
C GLU A 270 -8.19 2.36 4.60
N ILE A 271 -8.08 3.11 3.51
CA ILE A 271 -9.19 3.24 2.53
C ILE A 271 -8.88 2.31 1.36
N LEU A 272 -9.80 1.40 1.05
CA LEU A 272 -9.62 0.44 -0.03
C LEU A 272 -10.76 0.49 -1.05
N ASP A 273 -10.41 0.31 -2.31
CA ASP A 273 -11.36 0.29 -3.42
C ASP A 273 -11.38 -1.09 -4.08
N THR A 274 -12.51 -1.78 -4.03
CA THR A 274 -12.65 -3.08 -4.67
C THR A 274 -12.55 -2.99 -6.19
N LEU A 275 -12.88 -1.83 -6.79
CA LEU A 275 -12.76 -1.63 -8.24
C LEU A 275 -11.30 -1.63 -8.69
N ASP A 276 -10.37 -1.11 -7.87
CA ASP A 276 -8.95 -1.11 -8.19
C ASP A 276 -8.38 -2.54 -8.25
N ALA A 277 -8.87 -3.42 -7.38
CA ALA A 277 -8.53 -4.84 -7.41
C ALA A 277 -9.21 -5.56 -8.59
N VAL A 278 -10.50 -5.31 -8.83
CA VAL A 278 -11.26 -5.93 -9.93
C VAL A 278 -10.67 -5.59 -11.30
N ARG A 279 -10.24 -4.34 -11.53
CA ARG A 279 -9.62 -3.90 -12.81
C ARG A 279 -8.34 -4.64 -13.17
N ARG A 280 -7.72 -5.34 -12.22
CA ARG A 280 -6.52 -6.17 -12.44
C ARG A 280 -6.85 -7.59 -12.85
N LEU A 281 -8.12 -7.96 -12.76
CA LEU A 281 -8.65 -9.25 -13.18
C LEU A 281 -9.16 -9.13 -14.62
N ASN A 282 -9.08 -10.23 -15.36
CA ASN A 282 -9.58 -10.28 -16.73
C ASN A 282 -11.09 -10.55 -16.74
N LEU A 283 -11.89 -9.57 -16.30
CA LEU A 283 -13.36 -9.66 -16.27
C LEU A 283 -13.98 -8.88 -17.44
N PRO A 284 -15.13 -9.34 -17.99
CA PRO A 284 -15.83 -8.63 -19.07
C PRO A 284 -16.30 -7.21 -18.68
N SER A 285 -16.59 -6.99 -17.40
CA SER A 285 -16.95 -5.69 -16.85
C SER A 285 -16.44 -5.60 -15.42
N SER A 286 -15.92 -4.42 -15.06
CA SER A 286 -15.41 -4.16 -13.72
C SER A 286 -16.45 -3.64 -12.73
N GLY A 287 -17.69 -3.37 -13.17
CA GLY A 287 -18.73 -2.83 -12.28
C GLY A 287 -19.18 -3.85 -11.24
N LEU A 288 -19.56 -3.36 -10.05
CA LEU A 288 -19.93 -4.16 -8.88
C LEU A 288 -20.88 -5.32 -9.21
N LYS A 289 -21.99 -5.04 -9.92
CA LYS A 289 -23.00 -6.05 -10.27
C LYS A 289 -22.50 -7.11 -11.24
N ALA A 290 -21.57 -6.75 -12.12
CA ALA A 290 -20.98 -7.70 -13.06
C ALA A 290 -19.95 -8.57 -12.34
N ALA A 291 -19.11 -7.98 -11.48
CA ALA A 291 -18.16 -8.71 -10.65
C ALA A 291 -18.87 -9.67 -9.68
N ALA A 292 -19.91 -9.20 -8.99
CA ALA A 292 -20.68 -10.03 -8.05
C ALA A 292 -21.33 -11.25 -8.72
N ARG A 293 -21.92 -11.06 -9.91
CA ARG A 293 -22.46 -12.17 -10.72
C ARG A 293 -21.36 -13.11 -11.21
N HIS A 294 -20.22 -12.58 -11.65
CA HIS A 294 -19.10 -13.39 -12.12
C HIS A 294 -18.57 -14.33 -11.04
N PHE A 295 -18.46 -13.84 -9.80
CA PHE A 295 -18.02 -14.65 -8.66
C PHE A 295 -19.13 -15.45 -7.97
N GLY A 296 -20.38 -15.34 -8.42
CA GLY A 296 -21.52 -16.05 -7.81
C GLY A 296 -21.87 -15.58 -6.40
N ILE A 297 -21.58 -14.33 -6.06
CA ILE A 297 -21.82 -13.71 -4.74
C ILE A 297 -23.00 -12.73 -4.75
N ALA A 298 -23.69 -12.58 -5.88
CA ALA A 298 -24.91 -11.78 -5.91
C ALA A 298 -25.99 -12.43 -5.02
N PRO A 299 -26.61 -11.68 -4.09
CA PRO A 299 -27.61 -12.24 -3.17
C PRO A 299 -28.86 -12.72 -3.92
N GLU A 300 -29.56 -13.68 -3.33
CA GLU A 300 -30.88 -14.11 -3.83
C GLU A 300 -31.86 -12.92 -3.84
N GLY A 301 -32.68 -12.81 -4.88
CA GLY A 301 -33.61 -11.69 -5.03
C GLY A 301 -32.91 -10.33 -5.21
N ARG A 302 -31.71 -10.31 -5.82
CA ARG A 302 -30.98 -9.08 -6.11
C ARG A 302 -31.84 -8.10 -6.92
N VAL A 303 -32.04 -6.90 -6.37
CA VAL A 303 -32.75 -5.81 -7.02
C VAL A 303 -31.81 -5.13 -8.01
N TYR A 304 -32.24 -4.96 -9.26
CA TYR A 304 -31.52 -4.12 -10.22
C TYR A 304 -32.33 -2.86 -10.49
N LEU A 305 -31.64 -1.72 -10.46
CA LEU A 305 -32.18 -0.39 -10.77
C LEU A 305 -31.23 0.29 -11.75
N GLU A 306 -31.78 0.91 -12.80
CA GLU A 306 -31.01 1.78 -13.67
C GLU A 306 -30.78 3.11 -12.98
N GLY A 307 -29.57 3.68 -13.12
CA GLY A 307 -29.19 4.89 -12.37
C GLY A 307 -30.15 6.07 -12.54
N ALA A 308 -30.71 6.25 -13.73
CA ALA A 308 -31.67 7.32 -14.03
C ALA A 308 -33.03 7.13 -13.32
N GLU A 309 -33.36 5.91 -12.90
CA GLU A 309 -34.65 5.56 -12.29
C GLU A 309 -34.60 5.54 -10.76
N ILE A 310 -33.40 5.61 -10.15
CA ILE A 310 -33.24 5.48 -8.70
C ILE A 310 -34.04 6.55 -7.95
N VAL A 311 -34.00 7.81 -8.40
CA VAL A 311 -34.68 8.92 -7.72
C VAL A 311 -36.20 8.81 -7.79
N SER A 312 -36.75 8.48 -8.98
CA SER A 312 -38.20 8.26 -9.13
C SER A 312 -38.64 7.03 -8.35
N THR A 313 -37.86 5.95 -8.37
CA THR A 313 -38.12 4.73 -7.60
C THR A 313 -38.08 5.01 -6.10
N TYR A 314 -37.18 5.85 -5.60
CA TYR A 314 -37.14 6.18 -4.17
C TYR A 314 -38.40 6.96 -3.73
N ARG A 315 -38.89 7.86 -4.58
CA ARG A 315 -40.14 8.60 -4.30
C ARG A 315 -41.35 7.67 -4.24
N ASP A 316 -41.47 6.78 -5.22
CA ASP A 316 -42.69 5.99 -5.42
C ASP A 316 -42.65 4.65 -4.65
N HIS A 317 -41.46 4.05 -4.53
CA HIS A 317 -41.21 2.72 -3.95
C HIS A 317 -39.93 2.69 -3.08
N PRO A 318 -39.84 3.50 -1.99
CA PRO A 318 -38.60 3.67 -1.22
C PRO A 318 -38.04 2.36 -0.65
N ALA A 319 -38.90 1.39 -0.31
CA ALA A 319 -38.46 0.08 0.18
C ALA A 319 -37.57 -0.67 -0.82
N ARG A 320 -37.82 -0.51 -2.13
CA ARG A 320 -37.03 -1.14 -3.19
C ARG A 320 -35.62 -0.54 -3.29
N VAL A 321 -35.49 0.78 -3.15
CA VAL A 321 -34.17 1.46 -3.14
C VAL A 321 -33.40 1.14 -1.87
N ARG A 322 -34.08 1.07 -0.71
CA ARG A 322 -33.45 0.62 0.55
C ARG A 322 -32.89 -0.80 0.42
N GLN A 323 -33.64 -1.71 -0.21
CA GLN A 323 -33.16 -3.07 -0.45
C GLN A 323 -31.99 -3.08 -1.45
N TYR A 324 -32.08 -2.30 -2.52
CA TYR A 324 -30.99 -2.12 -3.49
C TYR A 324 -29.69 -1.69 -2.78
N ALA A 325 -29.71 -0.59 -2.03
CA ALA A 325 -28.51 -0.05 -1.37
C ALA A 325 -27.92 -1.00 -0.32
N ARG A 326 -28.75 -1.75 0.42
CA ARG A 326 -28.27 -2.80 1.35
C ARG A 326 -27.57 -3.95 0.64
N GLN A 327 -28.08 -4.33 -0.52
CA GLN A 327 -27.48 -5.37 -1.36
C GLN A 327 -26.17 -4.86 -2.00
N ASP A 328 -26.06 -3.57 -2.32
CA ASP A 328 -24.82 -2.95 -2.80
C ASP A 328 -23.68 -3.13 -1.79
N VAL A 329 -23.88 -2.71 -0.54
CA VAL A 329 -22.88 -2.90 0.52
C VAL A 329 -22.67 -4.38 0.90
N GLN A 330 -23.62 -5.28 0.58
CA GLN A 330 -23.42 -6.75 0.75
C GLN A 330 -22.44 -7.26 -0.28
N GLU A 331 -22.71 -6.95 -1.55
CA GLU A 331 -21.86 -7.37 -2.67
C GLU A 331 -20.45 -6.82 -2.50
N VAL A 332 -20.27 -5.63 -1.92
CA VAL A 332 -18.95 -5.06 -1.62
C VAL A 332 -18.22 -5.87 -0.54
N ASP A 333 -18.87 -6.22 0.59
CA ASP A 333 -18.22 -7.04 1.63
C ASP A 333 -17.81 -8.41 1.09
N ASP A 334 -18.71 -9.07 0.35
CA ASP A 334 -18.43 -10.38 -0.24
C ASP A 334 -17.34 -10.31 -1.31
N LEU A 335 -17.36 -9.27 -2.14
CA LEU A 335 -16.34 -9.06 -3.17
C LEU A 335 -14.98 -8.76 -2.55
N ALA A 336 -14.92 -7.93 -1.51
CA ALA A 336 -13.68 -7.57 -0.80
C ALA A 336 -12.94 -8.81 -0.29
N ARG A 337 -13.66 -9.81 0.25
CA ARG A 337 -13.10 -11.10 0.70
C ARG A 337 -12.38 -11.87 -0.41
N ILE A 338 -12.80 -11.69 -1.66
CA ILE A 338 -12.20 -12.33 -2.82
C ILE A 338 -11.04 -11.49 -3.36
N VAL A 339 -11.29 -10.20 -3.63
CA VAL A 339 -10.38 -9.39 -4.45
C VAL A 339 -9.34 -8.63 -3.63
N LEU A 340 -9.58 -8.38 -2.34
CA LEU A 340 -8.63 -7.67 -1.45
C LEU A 340 -7.80 -8.62 -0.59
N ALA A 341 -8.20 -9.89 -0.43
CA ALA A 341 -7.42 -10.90 0.28
C ALA A 341 -5.97 -11.06 -0.23
N PRO A 342 -5.68 -11.00 -1.55
CA PRO A 342 -4.29 -11.00 -2.04
C PRO A 342 -3.49 -9.79 -1.54
N SER A 343 -4.06 -8.58 -1.57
CA SER A 343 -3.40 -7.38 -1.05
C SER A 343 -3.20 -7.46 0.45
N PHE A 344 -4.14 -8.06 1.20
CA PHE A 344 -4.00 -8.30 2.63
C PHE A 344 -2.82 -9.22 2.93
N ALA A 345 -2.67 -10.31 2.17
CA ALA A 345 -1.53 -11.22 2.28
C ALA A 345 -0.21 -10.52 1.93
N LEU A 346 -0.18 -9.71 0.86
CA LEU A 346 1.01 -8.93 0.49
C LEU A 346 1.40 -7.91 1.57
N ALA A 347 0.43 -7.34 2.29
CA ALA A 347 0.67 -6.39 3.38
C ALA A 347 1.41 -7.03 4.57
N ARG A 348 1.32 -8.36 4.71
CA ARG A 348 2.09 -9.14 5.69
C ARG A 348 3.55 -9.35 5.29
N LEU A 349 3.91 -9.09 4.04
CA LEU A 349 5.25 -9.37 3.52
C LEU A 349 5.99 -8.08 3.18
N THR A 350 5.24 -7.12 2.62
CA THR A 350 5.79 -5.90 2.06
C THR A 350 5.73 -4.80 3.13
N PRO A 351 6.82 -4.07 3.41
CA PRO A 351 6.83 -2.94 4.33
C PRO A 351 6.19 -1.70 3.67
N ARG A 352 4.91 -1.82 3.32
CA ARG A 352 4.10 -0.83 2.60
C ARG A 352 2.68 -0.79 3.17
N PRO A 353 2.06 0.39 3.31
CA PRO A 353 0.68 0.50 3.76
C PRO A 353 -0.29 -0.31 2.90
N TYR A 354 -1.29 -0.91 3.55
CA TYR A 354 -2.23 -1.83 2.93
C TYR A 354 -2.98 -1.20 1.74
N HIS A 355 -3.49 0.02 1.90
CA HIS A 355 -4.18 0.75 0.83
C HIS A 355 -3.35 0.91 -0.45
N ARG A 356 -2.01 1.00 -0.35
CA ARG A 356 -1.15 1.12 -1.55
C ARG A 356 -1.00 -0.18 -2.32
N LEU A 357 -1.23 -1.33 -1.68
CA LEU A 357 -1.04 -2.64 -2.29
C LEU A 357 -2.17 -3.06 -3.23
N THR A 358 -3.32 -2.38 -3.17
CA THR A 358 -4.40 -2.56 -4.15
C THR A 358 -4.02 -2.03 -5.53
N ARG A 359 -3.15 -1.01 -5.60
CA ARG A 359 -2.63 -0.41 -6.84
C ARG A 359 -1.15 -0.68 -7.10
N ALA A 360 -0.48 -1.43 -6.23
CA ALA A 360 0.92 -1.79 -6.38
C ALA A 360 1.16 -2.72 -7.59
N GLY A 361 2.07 -2.35 -8.50
CA GLY A 361 2.61 -3.29 -9.48
C GLY A 361 3.64 -4.24 -8.84
N PRO A 362 3.88 -5.45 -9.38
CA PRO A 362 4.74 -6.44 -8.71
C PRO A 362 6.17 -5.95 -8.44
N ALA A 363 6.78 -5.20 -9.37
CA ALA A 363 8.16 -4.73 -9.23
C ALA A 363 8.32 -3.61 -8.19
N LYS A 364 8.00 -2.36 -8.56
CA LYS A 364 8.12 -1.18 -7.67
C LYS A 364 7.14 -1.21 -6.50
N GLY A 365 5.99 -1.84 -6.70
CA GLY A 365 4.88 -1.89 -5.77
C GLY A 365 5.08 -2.87 -4.60
N VAL A 366 5.76 -3.99 -4.85
CA VAL A 366 5.87 -5.11 -3.90
C VAL A 366 7.32 -5.49 -3.64
N LEU A 367 8.08 -5.84 -4.68
CA LEU A 367 9.45 -6.35 -4.53
C LEU A 367 10.45 -5.28 -4.08
N GLU A 368 10.39 -4.07 -4.65
CA GLU A 368 11.35 -3.01 -4.35
C GLU A 368 11.36 -2.60 -2.87
N PRO A 369 10.22 -2.37 -2.17
CA PRO A 369 10.23 -2.12 -0.72
C PRO A 369 10.86 -3.26 0.10
N MET A 370 10.67 -4.52 -0.31
CA MET A 370 11.28 -5.67 0.36
C MET A 370 12.80 -5.72 0.15
N LEU A 371 13.27 -5.40 -1.07
CA LEU A 371 14.69 -5.27 -1.37
C LEU A 371 15.33 -4.13 -0.57
N ILE A 372 14.71 -2.94 -0.58
CA ILE A 372 15.19 -1.77 0.17
C ILE A 372 15.32 -2.13 1.65
N ARG A 373 14.30 -2.78 2.22
CA ARG A 373 14.33 -3.23 3.63
C ARG A 373 15.55 -4.09 3.92
N ALA A 374 15.78 -5.13 3.14
CA ALA A 374 16.91 -6.05 3.37
C ALA A 374 18.27 -5.34 3.28
N TYR A 375 18.41 -4.37 2.37
CA TYR A 375 19.64 -3.57 2.23
C TYR A 375 19.84 -2.57 3.38
N VAL A 376 18.77 -1.92 3.85
CA VAL A 376 18.81 -1.07 5.06
C VAL A 376 19.20 -1.89 6.28
N GLU A 377 18.56 -3.05 6.49
CA GLU A 377 18.85 -3.96 7.61
C GLU A 377 20.30 -4.47 7.56
N ALA A 378 20.83 -4.74 6.37
CA ALA A 378 22.22 -5.18 6.19
C ALA A 378 23.25 -4.06 6.31
N GLY A 379 22.83 -2.78 6.29
CA GLY A 379 23.74 -1.64 6.27
C GLY A 379 24.63 -1.62 5.02
N ARG A 380 24.07 -1.89 3.84
CA ARG A 380 24.81 -2.02 2.58
C ARG A 380 24.32 -1.02 1.52
N PRO A 381 25.20 -0.57 0.60
CA PRO A 381 24.78 0.31 -0.50
C PRO A 381 23.65 -0.29 -1.31
N PHE A 382 22.61 0.48 -1.58
CA PHE A 382 21.52 -0.01 -2.44
C PHE A 382 21.93 0.12 -3.92
N PRO A 383 21.80 -0.95 -4.73
CA PRO A 383 22.22 -0.91 -6.12
C PRO A 383 21.34 0.04 -6.93
N ALA A 384 21.95 0.74 -7.90
CA ALA A 384 21.17 1.51 -8.86
C ALA A 384 20.48 0.61 -9.87
N SER A 385 19.34 1.06 -10.38
CA SER A 385 18.75 0.48 -11.58
C SER A 385 19.72 0.57 -12.75
N GLU A 386 19.83 -0.50 -13.54
CA GLU A 386 20.50 -0.41 -14.84
C GLU A 386 19.80 0.61 -15.74
N ARG A 387 20.53 1.18 -16.70
CA ARG A 387 19.85 1.91 -17.79
C ARG A 387 19.05 0.85 -18.54
N GLY A 388 17.73 1.03 -18.64
CA GLY A 388 16.85 0.03 -19.24
C GLY A 388 17.38 -0.46 -20.58
N HIS A 389 17.30 -1.76 -20.82
CA HIS A 389 17.56 -2.30 -22.15
C HIS A 389 16.53 -1.69 -23.11
N LEU A 390 17.02 -1.07 -24.19
CA LEU A 390 16.18 -0.48 -25.24
C LEU A 390 15.48 -1.57 -26.06
N GLU A 391 15.95 -2.81 -26.01
CA GLU A 391 15.32 -3.92 -26.72
C GLU A 391 14.06 -4.40 -25.97
N PRO A 392 12.91 -4.51 -26.66
CA PRO A 392 11.74 -5.16 -26.10
C PRO A 392 12.08 -6.60 -25.69
N HIS A 393 11.65 -7.00 -24.49
CA HIS A 393 11.77 -8.39 -24.07
C HIS A 393 11.01 -9.29 -25.05
N ARG A 394 11.65 -10.34 -25.57
CA ARG A 394 10.93 -11.39 -26.31
C ARG A 394 9.96 -12.10 -25.35
N GLY A 395 8.71 -12.22 -25.76
CA GLY A 395 7.70 -12.98 -25.03
C GLY A 395 7.96 -14.48 -25.05
N GLY A 396 7.08 -15.25 -24.42
CA GLY A 396 7.09 -16.72 -24.50
C GLY A 396 6.93 -17.22 -25.94
N HIS A 397 7.42 -18.43 -26.21
CA HIS A 397 7.21 -19.09 -27.50
C HIS A 397 5.72 -19.38 -27.71
N VAL A 398 5.18 -18.97 -28.85
CA VAL A 398 3.78 -19.22 -29.24
C VAL A 398 3.79 -19.84 -30.63
N GLN A 399 3.12 -20.99 -30.77
CA GLN A 399 2.97 -21.69 -32.03
C GLN A 399 1.50 -22.09 -32.23
N LEU A 400 0.94 -21.71 -33.38
CA LEU A 400 -0.38 -22.18 -33.81
C LEU A 400 -0.22 -23.56 -34.46
N HIS A 401 -0.78 -24.59 -33.84
CA HIS A 401 -0.73 -25.97 -34.37
C HIS A 401 -1.99 -26.37 -35.12
N ALA A 402 -3.16 -25.87 -34.71
CA ALA A 402 -4.45 -26.18 -35.32
C ALA A 402 -5.45 -25.05 -35.07
N GLU A 403 -6.38 -24.87 -36.01
CA GLU A 403 -7.48 -23.92 -35.95
C GLU A 403 -8.81 -24.63 -36.26
N GLY A 404 -9.89 -24.25 -35.58
CA GLY A 404 -11.23 -24.83 -35.76
C GLY A 404 -11.88 -25.25 -34.43
N VAL A 405 -12.98 -26.01 -34.51
CA VAL A 405 -13.68 -26.54 -33.32
C VAL A 405 -13.00 -27.83 -32.87
N LEU A 406 -12.12 -27.71 -31.89
CA LEU A 406 -11.42 -28.84 -31.29
C LEU A 406 -12.29 -29.51 -30.21
N ARG A 407 -12.41 -30.84 -30.28
CA ARG A 407 -13.10 -31.67 -29.28
C ARG A 407 -12.06 -32.38 -28.41
N HIS A 408 -12.39 -32.64 -27.14
CA HIS A 408 -11.51 -33.35 -26.19
C HIS A 408 -10.17 -32.62 -25.92
N VAL A 409 -10.24 -31.32 -25.64
CA VAL A 409 -9.04 -30.51 -25.33
C VAL A 409 -8.64 -30.68 -23.87
N VAL A 410 -7.36 -31.00 -23.64
CA VAL A 410 -6.74 -30.99 -22.31
C VAL A 410 -5.84 -29.76 -22.19
N LYS A 411 -6.04 -28.95 -21.14
CA LYS A 411 -5.14 -27.85 -20.79
C LYS A 411 -4.13 -28.32 -19.75
N ALA A 412 -2.86 -28.33 -20.11
CA ALA A 412 -1.74 -28.51 -19.19
C ALA A 412 -1.01 -27.17 -19.01
N ASP A 413 -0.63 -26.84 -17.77
CA ASP A 413 0.06 -25.59 -17.43
C ASP A 413 1.17 -25.88 -16.40
N VAL A 414 2.29 -25.16 -16.51
CA VAL A 414 3.40 -25.24 -15.57
C VAL A 414 3.26 -24.11 -14.55
N ALA A 415 2.80 -24.46 -13.34
CA ALA A 415 2.58 -23.49 -12.27
C ALA A 415 3.86 -22.70 -11.95
N SER A 416 3.77 -21.38 -12.06
CA SER A 416 4.88 -20.45 -11.78
C SER A 416 6.17 -20.82 -12.53
N MET A 417 6.08 -21.05 -13.85
CA MET A 417 7.21 -21.43 -14.71
C MET A 417 8.43 -20.51 -14.53
N TYR A 418 8.30 -19.19 -14.76
CA TYR A 418 9.44 -18.27 -14.64
C TYR A 418 10.05 -18.23 -13.23
N PRO A 419 9.29 -18.07 -12.12
CA PRO A 419 9.84 -18.21 -10.77
C PRO A 419 10.55 -19.55 -10.52
N SER A 420 10.08 -20.64 -11.14
CA SER A 420 10.72 -21.95 -11.04
C SER A 420 12.08 -21.98 -11.73
N ILE A 421 12.15 -21.46 -12.96
CA ILE A 421 13.40 -21.35 -13.73
C ILE A 421 14.37 -20.41 -13.03
N ILE A 422 13.89 -19.24 -12.59
CA ILE A 422 14.67 -18.26 -11.81
C ILE A 422 15.40 -18.94 -10.66
N ARG A 423 14.68 -19.71 -9.85
CA ARG A 423 15.26 -20.40 -8.70
C ARG A 423 16.17 -21.57 -9.10
N ALA A 424 15.75 -22.39 -10.06
CA ALA A 424 16.51 -23.57 -10.49
C ALA A 424 17.87 -23.19 -11.09
N GLU A 425 17.89 -22.14 -11.92
CA GLU A 425 19.07 -21.68 -12.65
C GLU A 425 19.83 -20.55 -11.92
N GLY A 426 19.35 -20.12 -10.75
CA GLY A 426 19.97 -19.02 -10.01
C GLY A 426 19.94 -17.67 -10.75
N ILE A 427 18.95 -17.43 -11.61
CA ILE A 427 18.82 -16.19 -12.40
C ILE A 427 18.40 -15.04 -11.48
N GLY A 428 19.27 -14.04 -11.34
CA GLY A 428 18.97 -12.84 -10.56
C GLY A 428 19.77 -11.65 -11.06
N PRO A 429 19.42 -10.44 -10.61
CA PRO A 429 20.18 -9.24 -10.95
C PRO A 429 21.60 -9.33 -10.38
N LEU A 430 22.60 -9.05 -11.21
CA LEU A 430 24.02 -9.12 -10.80
C LEU A 430 24.34 -8.12 -9.67
N GLN A 431 23.66 -6.98 -9.67
CA GLN A 431 23.82 -5.92 -8.69
C GLN A 431 23.26 -6.27 -7.31
N ASP A 432 22.45 -7.33 -7.20
CA ASP A 432 21.99 -7.85 -5.92
C ASP A 432 23.07 -8.70 -5.26
N GLU A 433 24.09 -8.02 -4.73
CA GLU A 433 25.20 -8.62 -3.98
C GLU A 433 24.73 -9.42 -2.75
N LEU A 434 23.57 -9.05 -2.19
CA LEU A 434 23.00 -9.73 -1.02
C LEU A 434 22.13 -10.95 -1.39
N GLY A 435 21.84 -11.17 -2.68
CA GLY A 435 20.98 -12.27 -3.14
C GLY A 435 19.57 -12.22 -2.54
N VAL A 436 19.07 -11.02 -2.22
CA VAL A 436 17.75 -10.81 -1.62
C VAL A 436 16.64 -11.17 -2.61
N PHE A 437 16.81 -10.85 -3.90
CA PHE A 437 15.83 -11.17 -4.94
C PHE A 437 15.49 -12.66 -4.96
N HIS A 438 16.51 -13.52 -4.96
CA HIS A 438 16.34 -14.97 -4.93
C HIS A 438 15.60 -15.46 -3.68
N ARG A 439 15.90 -14.86 -2.52
CA ARG A 439 15.22 -15.15 -1.27
C ARG A 439 13.74 -14.79 -1.38
N ILE A 440 13.43 -13.56 -1.79
CA ILE A 440 12.04 -13.10 -1.96
C ILE A 440 11.26 -14.00 -2.94
N VAL A 441 11.83 -14.34 -4.10
CA VAL A 441 11.16 -15.20 -5.09
C VAL A 441 10.89 -16.59 -4.53
N SER A 442 11.86 -17.16 -3.81
CA SER A 442 11.71 -18.48 -3.18
C SER A 442 10.60 -18.47 -2.12
N ASP A 443 10.59 -17.43 -1.31
CA ASP A 443 9.66 -17.21 -0.21
C ASP A 443 8.21 -16.99 -0.68
N LEU A 444 8.01 -16.14 -1.69
CA LEU A 444 6.70 -15.89 -2.29
C LEU A 444 6.10 -17.15 -2.91
N ARG A 445 6.93 -18.01 -3.51
CA ARG A 445 6.44 -19.28 -4.07
C ARG A 445 5.97 -20.25 -2.98
N MET A 446 6.64 -20.29 -1.83
CA MET A 446 6.22 -21.14 -0.71
C MET A 446 4.84 -20.72 -0.19
N LEU A 447 4.53 -19.43 -0.24
CA LEU A 447 3.21 -18.89 0.15
C LEU A 447 2.12 -19.15 -0.90
N ALA A 448 2.49 -19.26 -2.18
CA ALA A 448 1.57 -19.65 -3.25
C ALA A 448 1.16 -21.14 -3.19
N ASN A 449 1.78 -21.94 -2.32
CA ASN A 449 1.36 -23.30 -2.03
C ASN A 449 0.33 -23.30 -0.88
N PRO A 450 -0.95 -23.64 -1.13
CA PRO A 450 -2.01 -23.60 -0.11
C PRO A 450 -1.71 -24.44 1.14
N ALA A 451 -0.93 -25.51 1.02
CA ALA A 451 -0.58 -26.41 2.13
C ALA A 451 0.45 -25.80 3.12
N VAL A 452 1.12 -24.71 2.74
CA VAL A 452 2.32 -24.20 3.43
C VAL A 452 2.10 -22.79 4.03
N ALA A 453 1.06 -22.08 3.59
CA ALA A 453 0.83 -20.66 3.92
C ALA A 453 0.65 -20.34 5.42
N ALA A 454 0.23 -21.30 6.26
CA ALA A 454 -0.04 -21.07 7.68
C ALA A 454 1.22 -20.99 8.57
N GLY A 455 2.36 -21.58 8.17
CA GLY A 455 3.58 -21.68 9.01
C GLY A 455 4.75 -20.77 8.59
N VAL A 456 4.76 -20.26 7.36
CA VAL A 456 5.97 -19.68 6.74
C VAL A 456 6.19 -18.20 7.08
N ILE A 457 5.14 -17.44 7.42
CA ILE A 457 5.24 -15.98 7.62
C ILE A 457 6.17 -15.61 8.79
N ARG A 458 6.19 -16.40 9.88
CA ARG A 458 7.09 -16.16 11.03
C ARG A 458 8.55 -16.52 10.73
N HIS A 459 8.79 -17.47 9.83
CA HIS A 459 10.12 -17.96 9.49
C HIS A 459 10.82 -17.11 8.41
N LEU A 460 10.04 -16.42 7.56
CA LEU A 460 10.51 -15.52 6.51
C LEU A 460 11.34 -14.35 7.05
N MET A 461 10.85 -13.69 8.10
CA MET A 461 11.50 -12.49 8.66
C MET A 461 12.83 -12.82 9.35
N LEU A 462 13.01 -14.06 9.82
CA LEU A 462 14.24 -14.53 10.45
C LEU A 462 15.30 -14.99 9.44
N ARG A 463 14.92 -15.36 8.20
CA ARG A 463 15.87 -15.81 7.16
C ARG A 463 16.39 -14.68 6.28
N LEU A 464 15.63 -13.61 6.10
CA LEU A 464 16.11 -12.42 5.36
C LEU A 464 17.27 -11.71 6.08
N SER A 465 17.43 -11.95 7.39
CA SER A 465 18.44 -11.37 8.28
C SER A 465 19.72 -12.21 8.45
N GLY A 466 19.85 -13.39 7.80
CA GLY A 466 21.03 -14.28 7.91
C GLY A 466 21.89 -14.35 6.64
N THR A 467 23.22 -14.45 6.80
CA THR A 467 24.23 -14.65 5.74
C THR A 467 24.46 -16.14 5.43
N LEU A 468 24.70 -16.49 4.16
CA LEU A 468 25.06 -17.86 3.72
C LEU A 468 26.04 -17.86 2.52
N PRO A 469 26.75 -19.00 2.28
CA PRO A 469 28.05 -19.03 1.61
C PRO A 469 27.99 -19.01 0.08
N HIS A 470 29.11 -18.57 -0.50
CA HIS A 470 29.29 -18.22 -1.91
C HIS A 470 29.32 -19.43 -2.85
N GLY A 471 28.48 -19.35 -3.89
CA GLY A 471 28.55 -20.17 -5.09
C GLY A 471 27.66 -19.57 -6.18
N ARG A 472 28.15 -18.54 -6.89
CA ARG A 472 27.45 -17.92 -8.03
C ARG A 472 28.07 -18.41 -9.33
N ARG A 473 27.26 -18.82 -10.30
CA ARG A 473 27.66 -18.90 -11.71
C ARG A 473 26.97 -17.78 -12.47
N ALA A 474 27.76 -16.91 -13.12
CA ALA A 474 27.26 -15.98 -14.11
C ALA A 474 27.03 -16.74 -15.42
N VAL A 475 25.82 -16.73 -15.95
CA VAL A 475 25.55 -17.23 -17.30
C VAL A 475 25.29 -16.03 -18.20
N SER A 476 26.23 -15.77 -19.11
CA SER A 476 25.97 -14.95 -20.29
C SER A 476 25.09 -15.77 -21.21
N ILE A 477 23.83 -15.37 -21.38
CA ILE A 477 22.95 -15.98 -22.38
C ILE A 477 23.40 -15.42 -23.75
N MET A 478 24.34 -16.12 -24.39
CA MET A 478 24.59 -15.95 -25.82
C MET A 478 23.42 -16.55 -26.59
N LYS A 479 22.88 -15.75 -27.52
CA LYS A 479 21.81 -16.14 -28.46
C LYS A 479 22.23 -17.40 -29.23
N GLY A 480 21.37 -18.41 -29.20
CA GLY A 480 21.31 -19.55 -30.10
C GLY A 480 19.85 -19.84 -30.41
#